data_AF-A0AA43JIQ2-F1
#
_entry.id   AF-A0AA43JIQ2-F1
#
_cell.length_a   1.000
_cell.length_b   1.000
_cell.length_c   1.000
_cell.angle_alpha   90.00
_cell.angle_beta   90.00
_cell.angle_gamma   90.00
#
_symmetry.space_group_name_H-M   'P 1'
#
loop_
_entity.id
_entity.type
_entity.pdbx_description
1 polymer ?
#
loop_
_entity_poly.entity_id
_entity_poly.type
_entity_poly.pdbx_seq_one_letter_code
_entity_poly.pdbx_strand_id
1 'polypeptide(L)'
;MKCGIALLSALLLVGVFVAWPAVGWPEPAFEHHEASLTTDTTHSSHGTQDRHGWEGSPEGKDFSEFNHHFAGLCDVVFGLAELGYALQYPLPLWTRLVLPGTLAVIGAYMLVWSDHDAWPIGSLGFYETFFGPDREIVEHKFYGVLAAVIALCEALRRLGWVRHPAWAAPLILFVLVGSLLLFFHSHGNHPGSERIEFHHALLGSVGVGAALSKGLASWLPRASPHMVRRWEVAWAGSVILFGLLLLIYSE
;
A
#
# COMPACT_ATOMS: atom_id res chain seq x y z
N MET A 1 -25.57 -9.30 -19.41
CA MET A 1 -25.04 -8.31 -18.44
C MET A 1 -25.01 -8.80 -16.97
N LYS A 2 -25.45 -10.02 -16.64
CA LYS A 2 -25.41 -10.53 -15.24
C LYS A 2 -24.04 -11.13 -14.82
N CYS A 3 -23.17 -11.45 -15.78
CA CYS A 3 -21.91 -12.14 -15.53
C CYS A 3 -20.78 -11.22 -15.01
N GLY A 4 -20.78 -9.93 -15.36
CA GLY A 4 -19.73 -8.99 -14.93
C GLY A 4 -19.87 -8.51 -13.49
N ILE A 5 -21.10 -8.47 -12.96
CA ILE A 5 -21.39 -8.06 -11.58
C ILE A 5 -20.93 -9.14 -10.58
N ALA A 6 -21.09 -10.42 -10.94
CA ALA A 6 -20.66 -11.54 -10.11
C ALA A 6 -19.13 -11.64 -10.01
N LEU A 7 -18.39 -11.26 -11.07
CA LEU A 7 -16.93 -11.35 -11.08
C LEU A 7 -16.28 -10.34 -10.11
N LEU A 8 -16.79 -9.10 -10.07
CA LEU A 8 -16.28 -8.06 -9.18
C LEU A 8 -16.61 -8.34 -7.70
N SER A 9 -17.82 -8.86 -7.43
CA SER A 9 -18.20 -9.28 -6.07
C SER A 9 -17.45 -10.52 -5.60
N ALA A 10 -17.12 -11.45 -6.50
CA ALA A 10 -16.32 -12.63 -6.19
C ALA A 10 -14.85 -12.27 -5.91
N LEU A 11 -14.25 -11.36 -6.70
CA LEU A 11 -12.87 -10.91 -6.48
C LEU A 11 -12.69 -10.18 -5.14
N LEU A 12 -13.67 -9.38 -4.73
CA LEU A 12 -13.67 -8.69 -3.43
C LEU A 12 -13.82 -9.66 -2.24
N LEU A 13 -14.60 -10.74 -2.38
CA LEU A 13 -14.76 -11.74 -1.32
C LEU A 13 -13.57 -12.70 -1.21
N VAL A 14 -12.90 -13.00 -2.33
CA VAL A 14 -11.68 -13.83 -2.34
C VAL A 14 -10.50 -13.05 -1.74
N GLY A 15 -10.37 -11.75 -1.99
CA GLY A 15 -9.30 -10.92 -1.41
C GLY A 15 -9.36 -10.82 0.12
N VAL A 16 -10.56 -10.87 0.73
CA VAL A 16 -10.73 -10.84 2.19
C VAL A 16 -10.42 -12.19 2.85
N PHE A 17 -10.51 -13.31 2.12
CA PHE A 17 -10.31 -14.66 2.67
C PHE A 17 -8.92 -15.26 2.37
N VAL A 18 -8.23 -14.79 1.32
CA VAL A 18 -6.88 -15.28 0.96
C VAL A 18 -5.78 -14.57 1.76
N ALA A 19 -6.05 -13.40 2.34
CA ALA A 19 -5.11 -12.67 3.20
C ALA A 19 -5.11 -13.13 4.67
N TRP A 20 -5.57 -14.36 4.97
CA TRP A 20 -5.28 -15.00 6.24
C TRP A 20 -3.99 -15.81 6.10
N PRO A 21 -2.84 -15.32 6.59
CA PRO A 21 -1.66 -16.16 6.66
C PRO A 21 -1.97 -17.28 7.67
N ALA A 22 -2.16 -18.49 7.16
CA ALA A 22 -1.96 -19.70 7.95
C ALA A 22 -0.45 -19.85 8.22
N VAL A 23 0.12 -18.92 9.00
CA VAL A 23 1.46 -19.06 9.56
C VAL A 23 1.35 -20.11 10.65
N GLY A 24 1.78 -21.32 10.32
CA GLY A 24 2.05 -22.37 11.30
C GLY A 24 3.11 -21.86 12.26
N TRP A 25 2.79 -21.86 13.55
CA TRP A 25 3.76 -21.61 14.59
C TRP A 25 4.79 -22.76 14.57
N PRO A 26 6.11 -22.49 14.64
CA PRO A 26 7.08 -23.57 14.79
C PRO A 26 6.89 -24.23 16.17
N GLU A 27 6.74 -25.56 16.16
CA GLU A 27 6.83 -26.39 17.38
C GLU A 27 8.20 -26.21 18.05
N PRO A 28 8.26 -26.14 19.39
CA PRO A 28 9.53 -26.14 20.10
C PRO A 28 10.16 -27.54 20.04
N ALA A 29 11.19 -27.70 19.22
CA ALA A 29 12.02 -28.90 19.23
C ALA A 29 12.74 -29.03 20.59
N PHE A 30 12.23 -29.90 21.46
CA PHE A 30 12.97 -30.46 22.57
C PHE A 30 13.98 -31.47 22.01
N GLU A 31 15.21 -31.04 21.74
CA GLU A 31 16.33 -31.96 21.51
C GLU A 31 17.20 -32.05 22.77
N HIS A 32 17.34 -33.29 23.23
CA HIS A 32 18.10 -33.70 24.39
C HIS A 32 19.61 -33.42 24.22
N HIS A 33 20.21 -32.93 25.30
CA HIS A 33 21.65 -32.80 25.49
C HIS A 33 22.41 -34.11 25.22
N GLU A 34 23.42 -34.05 24.35
CA GLU A 34 24.66 -34.80 24.53
C GLU A 34 25.83 -33.82 24.66
N ALA A 35 26.48 -33.87 25.82
CA ALA A 35 27.59 -33.01 26.19
C ALA A 35 28.87 -33.47 25.48
N SER A 36 29.44 -32.58 24.67
CA SER A 36 30.83 -32.67 24.19
C SER A 36 31.55 -31.38 24.60
N LEU A 37 32.41 -31.52 25.60
CA LEU A 37 33.31 -30.49 26.13
C LEU A 37 34.36 -30.08 25.08
N THR A 38 34.21 -28.88 24.53
CA THR A 38 35.35 -28.06 24.09
C THR A 38 35.07 -26.60 24.45
N THR A 39 35.74 -26.15 25.50
CA THR A 39 35.92 -24.74 25.84
C THR A 39 36.56 -24.00 24.67
N ASP A 40 35.77 -23.18 23.98
CA ASP A 40 36.29 -21.98 23.34
C ASP A 40 35.38 -20.81 23.69
N THR A 41 36.01 -19.79 24.25
CA THR A 41 35.35 -18.64 24.87
C THR A 41 35.08 -17.63 23.77
N THR A 42 34.03 -17.82 22.99
CA THR A 42 33.49 -16.79 22.10
C THR A 42 32.32 -16.12 22.80
N HIS A 43 32.52 -14.87 23.21
CA HIS A 43 31.44 -13.98 23.61
C HIS A 43 30.50 -13.78 22.42
N SER A 44 29.46 -14.62 22.34
CA SER A 44 28.33 -14.47 21.43
C SER A 44 27.49 -13.28 21.90
N SER A 45 27.76 -12.11 21.34
CA SER A 45 26.85 -10.98 21.34
C SER A 45 25.62 -11.33 20.50
N HIS A 46 24.65 -12.01 21.11
CA HIS A 46 23.30 -12.14 20.55
C HIS A 46 22.65 -10.75 20.55
N GLY A 47 22.35 -10.21 19.36
CA GLY A 47 21.44 -9.08 19.24
C GLY A 47 21.49 -8.22 17.98
N THR A 48 22.46 -8.34 17.08
CA THR A 48 22.59 -7.36 15.98
C THR A 48 23.02 -7.88 14.61
N GLN A 49 23.20 -9.19 14.40
CA GLN A 49 23.75 -9.71 13.14
C GLN A 49 22.73 -10.11 12.05
N ASP A 50 21.44 -10.27 12.35
CA ASP A 50 20.48 -10.77 11.34
C ASP A 50 19.74 -9.68 10.54
N ARG A 51 19.83 -8.40 10.93
CA ARG A 51 19.08 -7.31 10.25
C ARG A 51 19.60 -6.92 8.87
N HIS A 52 20.85 -7.24 8.55
CA HIS A 52 21.42 -6.91 7.24
C HIS A 52 21.17 -7.98 6.16
N GLY A 53 20.57 -9.12 6.53
CA GLY A 53 20.31 -10.23 5.61
C GLY A 53 18.89 -10.27 5.04
N TRP A 54 17.89 -9.77 5.78
CA TRP A 54 16.48 -9.98 5.46
C TRP A 54 16.04 -9.33 4.14
N GLU A 55 16.23 -8.02 3.97
CA GLU A 55 15.71 -7.30 2.79
C GLU A 55 16.18 -7.92 1.47
N GLY A 56 17.43 -8.41 1.43
CA GLY A 56 17.98 -9.05 0.24
C GLY A 56 17.77 -10.58 0.16
N SER A 57 17.20 -11.21 1.19
CA SER A 57 16.96 -12.65 1.21
C SER A 57 15.78 -13.03 0.31
N PRO A 58 15.68 -14.31 -0.13
CA PRO A 58 14.51 -14.77 -0.86
C PRO A 58 13.19 -14.49 -0.12
N GLU A 59 13.16 -14.70 1.19
CA GLU A 59 11.98 -14.51 2.02
C GLU A 59 11.60 -13.03 2.18
N GLY A 60 12.60 -12.14 2.33
CA GLY A 60 12.36 -10.69 2.40
C GLY A 60 11.80 -10.15 1.10
N LYS A 61 12.35 -10.58 -0.04
CA LYS A 61 11.82 -10.25 -1.36
C LYS A 61 10.41 -10.74 -1.57
N ASP A 62 10.13 -12.01 -1.29
CA ASP A 62 8.77 -12.57 -1.42
C ASP A 62 7.76 -11.79 -0.56
N PHE A 63 8.18 -11.37 0.63
CA PHE A 63 7.36 -10.56 1.53
C PHE A 63 7.12 -9.14 0.99
N SER A 64 8.16 -8.46 0.52
CA SER A 64 8.04 -7.13 -0.10
C SER A 64 7.20 -7.18 -1.37
N GLU A 65 7.44 -8.14 -2.26
CA GLU A 65 6.67 -8.33 -3.48
C GLU A 65 5.19 -8.60 -3.18
N PHE A 66 4.89 -9.44 -2.18
CA PHE A 66 3.52 -9.66 -1.72
C PHE A 66 2.85 -8.35 -1.27
N ASN A 67 3.54 -7.53 -0.47
CA ASN A 67 3.02 -6.24 0.00
C ASN A 67 2.69 -5.31 -1.17
N HIS A 68 3.59 -5.22 -2.15
CA HIS A 68 3.40 -4.42 -3.35
C HIS A 68 2.22 -4.95 -4.19
N HIS A 69 2.14 -6.27 -4.42
CA HIS A 69 1.06 -6.88 -5.20
C HIS A 69 -0.29 -6.71 -4.52
N PHE A 70 -0.35 -6.84 -3.19
CA PHE A 70 -1.56 -6.62 -2.42
C PHE A 70 -2.08 -5.18 -2.52
N ALA A 71 -1.18 -4.20 -2.38
CA ALA A 71 -1.50 -2.79 -2.61
C ALA A 71 -1.96 -2.56 -4.06
N GLY A 72 -1.26 -3.17 -5.04
CA GLY A 72 -1.58 -3.06 -6.46
C GLY A 72 -2.97 -3.59 -6.81
N LEU A 73 -3.36 -4.72 -6.22
CA LEU A 73 -4.72 -5.26 -6.38
C LEU A 73 -5.78 -4.29 -5.85
N CYS A 74 -5.54 -3.71 -4.67
CA CYS A 74 -6.45 -2.74 -4.08
C CYS A 74 -6.59 -1.49 -4.97
N ASP A 75 -5.48 -0.97 -5.50
CA ASP A 75 -5.45 0.18 -6.41
C ASP A 75 -6.20 -0.10 -7.72
N VAL A 76 -6.00 -1.26 -8.34
CA VAL A 76 -6.76 -1.66 -9.53
C VAL A 76 -8.26 -1.70 -9.23
N VAL A 77 -8.65 -2.29 -8.09
CA VAL A 77 -10.06 -2.42 -7.71
C VAL A 77 -10.74 -1.06 -7.56
N PHE A 78 -10.14 -0.11 -6.83
CA PHE A 78 -10.77 1.20 -6.71
C PHE A 78 -10.59 2.07 -7.95
N GLY A 79 -9.51 1.93 -8.70
CA GLY A 79 -9.33 2.58 -9.99
C GLY A 79 -10.42 2.19 -10.98
N LEU A 80 -10.81 0.92 -11.04
CA LEU A 80 -11.94 0.46 -11.86
C LEU A 80 -13.28 1.04 -11.39
N ALA A 81 -13.49 1.16 -10.08
CA ALA A 81 -14.69 1.81 -9.53
C ALA A 81 -14.75 3.30 -9.91
N GLU A 82 -13.63 4.03 -9.81
CA GLU A 82 -13.52 5.43 -10.23
C GLU A 82 -13.70 5.58 -11.74
N LEU A 83 -13.17 4.65 -12.55
CA LEU A 83 -13.36 4.66 -14.00
C LEU A 83 -14.82 4.45 -14.37
N GLY A 84 -15.49 3.51 -13.71
CA GLY A 84 -16.93 3.28 -13.91
C GLY A 84 -17.76 4.50 -13.54
N TYR A 85 -17.40 5.21 -12.46
CA TYR A 85 -18.02 6.47 -12.10
C TYR A 85 -17.79 7.56 -13.18
N ALA A 86 -16.55 7.74 -13.62
CA ALA A 86 -16.18 8.72 -14.65
C ALA A 86 -16.88 8.47 -15.99
N LEU A 87 -17.07 7.20 -16.36
CA LEU A 87 -17.76 6.76 -17.57
C LEU A 87 -19.29 6.68 -17.41
N GLN A 88 -19.83 6.99 -16.24
CA GLN A 88 -21.27 6.94 -15.94
C GLN A 88 -21.89 5.55 -16.14
N TYR A 89 -21.13 4.48 -15.86
CA TYR A 89 -21.69 3.13 -15.86
C TYR A 89 -22.67 2.96 -14.69
N PRO A 90 -23.77 2.21 -14.90
CA PRO A 90 -24.78 1.98 -13.87
C PRO A 90 -24.28 0.98 -12.82
N LEU A 91 -23.35 1.43 -11.98
CA LEU A 91 -22.79 0.64 -10.89
C LEU A 91 -23.66 0.73 -9.63
N PRO A 92 -23.69 -0.33 -8.79
CA PRO A 92 -24.38 -0.29 -7.51
C PRO A 92 -23.86 0.85 -6.61
N LEU A 93 -24.75 1.46 -5.81
CA LEU A 93 -24.40 2.62 -4.97
C LEU A 93 -23.22 2.36 -4.03
N TRP A 94 -22.99 1.11 -3.60
CA TRP A 94 -21.88 0.77 -2.70
C TRP A 94 -20.51 0.97 -3.35
N THR A 95 -20.40 0.97 -4.69
CA THR A 95 -19.11 1.16 -5.38
C THR A 95 -18.48 2.52 -5.09
N ARG A 96 -19.29 3.52 -4.70
CA ARG A 96 -18.78 4.82 -4.23
C ARG A 96 -17.85 4.66 -3.03
N LEU A 97 -18.04 3.64 -2.19
CA LEU A 97 -17.24 3.41 -0.99
C LEU A 97 -16.00 2.53 -1.25
N VAL A 98 -15.76 2.10 -2.48
CA VAL A 98 -14.60 1.24 -2.79
C VAL A 98 -13.29 1.98 -2.52
N LEU A 99 -13.11 3.21 -3.04
CA LEU A 99 -11.89 4.01 -2.78
C LEU A 99 -11.59 4.20 -1.29
N PRO A 100 -12.51 4.73 -0.46
CA PRO A 100 -12.20 4.87 0.96
C PRO A 100 -12.08 3.52 1.67
N GLY A 101 -12.77 2.48 1.21
CA GLY A 101 -12.67 1.13 1.76
C GLY A 101 -11.31 0.48 1.52
N THR A 102 -10.81 0.49 0.28
CA THR A 102 -9.51 -0.07 -0.09
C THR A 102 -8.37 0.71 0.57
N LEU A 103 -8.44 2.04 0.61
CA LEU A 103 -7.44 2.85 1.30
C LEU A 103 -7.47 2.65 2.82
N ALA A 104 -8.62 2.38 3.43
CA ALA A 104 -8.69 1.99 4.84
C ALA A 104 -8.02 0.63 5.08
N VAL A 105 -8.25 -0.34 4.19
CA VAL A 105 -7.61 -1.67 4.25
C VAL A 105 -6.09 -1.54 4.09
N ILE A 106 -5.61 -0.84 3.05
CA ILE A 106 -4.17 -0.60 2.84
C ILE A 106 -3.59 0.17 4.03
N GLY A 107 -4.26 1.23 4.51
CA GLY A 107 -3.77 2.03 5.63
C GLY A 107 -3.61 1.20 6.90
N ALA A 108 -4.61 0.38 7.24
CA ALA A 108 -4.51 -0.56 8.35
C ALA A 108 -3.43 -1.63 8.11
N TYR A 109 -3.32 -2.12 6.88
CA TYR A 109 -2.30 -3.08 6.47
C TYR A 109 -0.89 -2.54 6.71
N MET A 110 -0.60 -1.34 6.19
CA MET A 110 0.68 -0.65 6.36
C MET A 110 0.99 -0.31 7.82
N LEU A 111 -0.02 -0.05 8.64
CA LEU A 111 0.22 0.24 10.05
C LEU A 111 0.58 -1.00 10.88
N VAL A 112 0.20 -2.20 10.43
CA VAL A 112 0.28 -3.41 11.26
C VAL A 112 1.13 -4.52 10.63
N TRP A 113 0.98 -4.80 9.34
CA TRP A 113 1.51 -6.00 8.68
C TRP A 113 2.57 -5.74 7.59
N SER A 114 2.78 -4.51 7.14
CA SER A 114 3.76 -4.23 6.07
C SER A 114 5.21 -4.50 6.45
N ASP A 115 5.52 -4.58 7.74
CA ASP A 115 6.88 -4.71 8.24
C ASP A 115 6.86 -5.81 9.32
N HIS A 116 7.52 -6.93 9.04
CA HIS A 116 7.46 -8.12 9.90
C HIS A 116 8.06 -7.87 11.30
N ASP A 117 9.02 -6.95 11.41
CA ASP A 117 9.70 -6.59 12.64
C ASP A 117 8.98 -5.48 13.43
N ALA A 118 8.05 -4.76 12.81
CA ALA A 118 7.42 -3.58 13.41
C ALA A 118 6.35 -3.92 14.45
N TRP A 119 6.18 -3.01 15.42
CA TRP A 119 5.03 -3.01 16.29
C TRP A 119 3.72 -2.88 15.47
N PRO A 120 2.64 -3.61 15.81
CA PRO A 120 2.42 -4.38 17.03
C PRO A 120 2.74 -5.87 16.94
N ILE A 121 3.18 -6.38 15.78
CA ILE A 121 3.29 -7.83 15.55
C ILE A 121 4.72 -8.37 15.65
N GLY A 122 5.72 -7.50 15.48
CA GLY A 122 7.13 -7.86 15.42
C GLY A 122 7.92 -7.59 16.69
N SER A 123 9.24 -7.66 16.55
CA SER A 123 10.20 -7.54 17.66
C SER A 123 10.42 -6.10 18.14
N LEU A 124 10.17 -5.10 17.29
CA LEU A 124 10.32 -3.68 17.60
C LEU A 124 9.20 -3.17 18.50
N GLY A 125 9.56 -2.26 19.41
CA GLY A 125 8.58 -1.50 20.17
C GLY A 125 7.97 -0.37 19.34
N PHE A 126 6.99 0.31 19.94
CA PHE A 126 6.31 1.44 19.30
C PHE A 126 7.27 2.57 18.92
N TYR A 127 8.20 2.92 19.82
CA TYR A 127 9.13 4.02 19.55
C TYR A 127 10.10 3.69 18.43
N GLU A 128 10.65 2.47 18.42
CA GLU A 128 11.55 2.02 17.38
C GLU A 128 10.85 1.93 16.01
N THR A 129 9.57 1.57 15.99
CA THR A 129 8.78 1.49 14.75
C THR A 129 8.51 2.85 14.12
N PHE A 130 8.14 3.85 14.93
CA PHE A 130 7.71 5.16 14.41
C PHE A 130 8.80 6.23 14.38
N PHE A 131 9.87 6.05 15.17
CA PHE A 131 10.94 7.03 15.34
C PHE A 131 12.33 6.39 15.33
N GLY A 132 12.44 5.12 14.95
CA GLY A 132 13.71 4.42 14.83
C GLY A 132 14.56 4.87 13.64
N PRO A 133 15.77 4.29 13.51
CA PRO A 133 16.69 4.62 12.44
C PRO A 133 16.33 3.96 11.10
N ASP A 134 15.46 2.96 11.12
CA ASP A 134 15.00 2.27 9.92
C ASP A 134 13.99 3.14 9.17
N ARG A 135 14.45 3.73 8.07
CA ARG A 135 13.67 4.70 7.30
C ARG A 135 12.54 4.04 6.53
N GLU A 136 12.73 2.80 6.09
CA GLU A 136 11.74 2.06 5.32
C GLU A 136 10.48 1.85 6.16
N ILE A 137 10.65 1.30 7.37
CA ILE A 137 9.54 1.09 8.32
C ILE A 137 8.81 2.40 8.61
N VAL A 138 9.55 3.48 8.90
CA VAL A 138 8.97 4.80 9.20
C VAL A 138 8.18 5.34 8.01
N GLU A 139 8.70 5.17 6.78
CA GLU A 139 8.01 5.56 5.55
C GLU A 139 6.73 4.74 5.32
N HIS A 140 6.77 3.41 5.52
CA HIS A 140 5.58 2.56 5.44
C HIS A 140 4.50 3.00 6.43
N LYS A 141 4.86 3.28 7.70
CA LYS A 141 3.90 3.78 8.69
C LYS A 141 3.35 5.15 8.31
N PHE A 142 4.19 6.03 7.79
CA PHE A 142 3.77 7.34 7.31
C PHE A 142 2.77 7.22 6.15
N TYR A 143 3.04 6.36 5.15
CA TYR A 143 2.11 6.07 4.07
C TYR A 143 0.78 5.48 4.57
N GLY A 144 0.84 4.58 5.56
CA GLY A 144 -0.34 4.03 6.21
C GLY A 144 -1.23 5.10 6.85
N VAL A 145 -0.62 6.08 7.54
CA VAL A 145 -1.34 7.23 8.10
C VAL A 145 -1.96 8.10 7.00
N LEU A 146 -1.21 8.41 5.94
CA LEU A 146 -1.75 9.18 4.81
C LEU A 146 -2.96 8.49 4.18
N ALA A 147 -2.87 7.18 3.92
CA ALA A 147 -3.96 6.38 3.36
C ALA A 147 -5.18 6.37 4.28
N ALA A 148 -4.99 6.21 5.60
CA ALA A 148 -6.07 6.24 6.58
C ALA A 148 -6.79 7.60 6.64
N VAL A 149 -6.05 8.72 6.56
CA VAL A 149 -6.67 10.05 6.53
C VAL A 149 -7.45 10.27 5.23
N ILE A 150 -6.90 9.87 4.07
CA ILE A 150 -7.62 9.93 2.80
C ILE A 150 -8.92 9.11 2.89
N ALA A 151 -8.83 7.88 3.38
CA ALA A 151 -9.96 6.97 3.52
C ALA A 151 -11.08 7.58 4.36
N LEU A 152 -10.74 8.16 5.52
CA LEU A 152 -11.70 8.82 6.38
C LEU A 152 -12.35 10.02 5.68
N CYS A 153 -11.56 10.92 5.11
CA CYS A 153 -12.07 12.12 4.44
C CYS A 153 -12.98 11.78 3.24
N GLU A 154 -12.59 10.81 2.41
CA GLU A 154 -13.40 10.37 1.27
C GLU A 154 -14.66 9.62 1.70
N ALA A 155 -14.61 8.83 2.79
CA ALA A 155 -15.83 8.24 3.36
C ALA A 155 -16.82 9.32 3.78
N LEU A 156 -16.37 10.33 4.54
CA LEU A 156 -17.22 11.45 4.97
C LEU A 156 -17.82 12.20 3.77
N ARG A 157 -17.02 12.44 2.73
CA ARG A 157 -17.45 13.13 1.50
C ARG A 157 -18.49 12.33 0.74
N ARG A 158 -18.27 11.03 0.56
CA ARG A 158 -19.11 10.15 -0.27
C ARG A 158 -20.38 9.69 0.46
N LEU A 159 -20.39 9.72 1.78
CA LEU A 159 -21.60 9.60 2.61
C LEU A 159 -22.39 10.91 2.70
N GLY A 160 -21.82 12.03 2.24
CA GLY A 160 -22.50 13.33 2.20
C GLY A 160 -22.52 14.08 3.54
N TRP A 161 -21.68 13.67 4.50
CA TRP A 161 -21.54 14.32 5.81
C TRP A 161 -20.78 15.65 5.70
N VAL A 162 -19.93 15.79 4.68
CA VAL A 162 -19.25 17.03 4.32
C VAL A 162 -19.48 17.36 2.84
N ARG A 163 -19.68 18.65 2.51
CA ARG A 163 -20.10 19.07 1.16
C ARG A 163 -19.20 20.15 0.53
N HIS A 164 -18.36 20.81 1.31
CA HIS A 164 -17.50 21.87 0.79
C HIS A 164 -16.43 21.28 -0.15
N PRO A 165 -16.18 21.86 -1.35
CA PRO A 165 -15.20 21.32 -2.31
C PRO A 165 -13.77 21.17 -1.78
N ALA A 166 -13.39 21.95 -0.77
CA ALA A 166 -12.09 21.83 -0.11
C ALA A 166 -11.87 20.45 0.57
N TRP A 167 -12.93 19.68 0.85
CA TRP A 167 -12.80 18.33 1.40
C TRP A 167 -12.21 17.31 0.41
N ALA A 168 -12.01 17.68 -0.87
CA ALA A 168 -11.20 16.89 -1.80
C ALA A 168 -9.68 17.05 -1.56
N ALA A 169 -9.26 18.05 -0.77
CA ALA A 169 -7.85 18.38 -0.59
C ALA A 169 -7.02 17.26 0.03
N PRO A 170 -7.47 16.52 1.06
CA PRO A 170 -6.70 15.41 1.61
C PRO A 170 -6.33 14.36 0.57
N LEU A 171 -7.29 13.94 -0.28
CA LEU A 171 -7.02 13.01 -1.38
C LEU A 171 -5.93 13.55 -2.31
N ILE A 172 -6.11 14.77 -2.81
CA ILE A 172 -5.20 15.35 -3.82
C ILE A 172 -3.80 15.58 -3.23
N LEU A 173 -3.72 16.19 -2.06
CA LEU A 173 -2.44 16.58 -1.45
C LEU A 173 -1.68 15.36 -0.94
N PHE A 174 -2.33 14.39 -0.32
CA PHE A 174 -1.62 13.24 0.24
C PHE A 174 -1.27 12.21 -0.83
N VAL A 175 -2.05 12.06 -1.90
CA VAL A 175 -1.59 11.31 -3.07
C VAL A 175 -0.38 12.00 -3.69
N LEU A 176 -0.37 13.34 -3.81
CA LEU A 176 0.79 14.07 -4.33
C LEU A 176 2.03 13.89 -3.43
N VAL A 177 1.88 14.05 -2.11
CA VAL A 177 2.98 13.87 -1.15
C VAL A 177 3.51 12.44 -1.19
N GLY A 178 2.65 11.41 -1.12
CA GLY A 178 3.07 10.02 -1.22
C GLY A 178 3.79 9.72 -2.54
N SER A 179 3.27 10.24 -3.65
CA SER A 179 3.88 10.07 -4.97
C SER A 179 5.25 10.73 -5.08
N LEU A 180 5.45 11.89 -4.43
CA LEU A 180 6.75 12.56 -4.39
C LEU A 180 7.75 11.83 -3.49
N LEU A 181 7.29 11.22 -2.40
CA LEU A 181 8.15 10.45 -1.49
C LEU A 181 8.64 9.15 -2.13
N LEU A 182 7.88 8.54 -3.04
CA LEU A 182 8.33 7.35 -3.78
C LEU A 182 9.66 7.58 -4.53
N PHE A 183 9.95 8.80 -4.99
CA PHE A 183 11.25 9.09 -5.64
C PHE A 183 12.46 8.95 -4.71
N PHE A 184 12.23 8.90 -3.40
CA PHE A 184 13.27 8.79 -2.38
C PHE A 184 13.13 7.52 -1.52
N HIS A 185 12.10 6.71 -1.77
CA HIS A 185 11.82 5.48 -1.04
C HIS A 185 12.81 4.39 -1.44
N SER A 186 13.44 3.75 -0.45
CA SER A 186 14.54 2.79 -0.64
C SER A 186 14.47 1.68 0.39
N HIS A 187 14.63 0.42 -0.07
CA HIS A 187 14.63 -0.80 0.76
C HIS A 187 16.02 -1.09 1.39
N GLY A 188 16.68 -0.07 1.94
CA GLY A 188 18.01 -0.21 2.54
C GLY A 188 19.10 -0.70 1.58
N ASN A 189 20.08 -1.45 2.09
CA ASN A 189 21.18 -2.02 1.29
C ASN A 189 20.70 -3.29 0.53
N HIS A 190 19.88 -3.10 -0.50
CA HIS A 190 19.32 -4.18 -1.31
C HIS A 190 20.14 -4.45 -2.59
N PRO A 191 20.46 -5.71 -2.95
CA PRO A 191 21.23 -6.03 -4.16
C PRO A 191 20.50 -5.66 -5.48
N GLY A 192 19.19 -5.46 -5.44
CA GLY A 192 18.34 -5.01 -6.54
C GLY A 192 17.96 -3.51 -6.50
N SER A 193 18.68 -2.69 -5.74
CA SER A 193 18.31 -1.27 -5.47
C SER A 193 18.02 -0.46 -6.73
N GLU A 194 18.82 -0.59 -7.81
CA GLU A 194 18.59 0.16 -9.06
C GLU A 194 17.23 -0.16 -9.70
N ARG A 195 16.81 -1.43 -9.64
CA ARG A 195 15.52 -1.87 -10.20
C ARG A 195 14.35 -1.37 -9.37
N ILE A 196 14.48 -1.47 -8.05
CA ILE A 196 13.54 -0.95 -7.06
C ILE A 196 13.34 0.55 -7.26
N GLU A 197 14.43 1.32 -7.29
CA GLU A 197 14.41 2.76 -7.50
C GLU A 197 13.73 3.13 -8.83
N PHE A 198 13.98 2.38 -9.89
CA PHE A 198 13.30 2.58 -11.17
C PHE A 198 11.79 2.33 -11.07
N HIS A 199 11.36 1.23 -10.43
CA HIS A 199 9.94 0.97 -10.20
C HIS A 199 9.29 2.08 -9.36
N HIS A 200 9.94 2.53 -8.29
CA HIS A 200 9.45 3.62 -7.45
C HIS A 200 9.37 4.95 -8.19
N ALA A 201 10.35 5.28 -9.03
CA ALA A 201 10.32 6.50 -9.86
C ALA A 201 9.18 6.46 -10.88
N LEU A 202 8.89 5.29 -11.48
CA LEU A 202 7.74 5.11 -12.37
C LEU A 202 6.42 5.28 -11.61
N LEU A 203 6.27 4.61 -10.47
CA LEU A 203 5.09 4.73 -9.61
C LEU A 203 4.87 6.19 -9.16
N GLY A 204 5.91 6.85 -8.67
CA GLY A 204 5.87 8.26 -8.27
C GLY A 204 5.45 9.18 -9.41
N SER A 205 5.95 8.95 -10.63
CA SER A 205 5.56 9.73 -11.82
C SER A 205 4.08 9.55 -12.17
N VAL A 206 3.58 8.31 -12.15
CA VAL A 206 2.15 8.01 -12.40
C VAL A 206 1.27 8.62 -11.31
N GLY A 207 1.68 8.51 -10.05
CA GLY A 207 0.97 9.05 -8.90
C GLY A 207 0.86 10.58 -8.90
N VAL A 208 1.94 11.28 -9.29
CA VAL A 208 1.91 12.74 -9.53
C VAL A 208 0.87 13.08 -10.61
N GLY A 209 0.88 12.34 -11.72
CA GLY A 209 -0.12 12.48 -12.79
C GLY A 209 -1.56 12.26 -12.30
N ALA A 210 -1.76 11.27 -11.42
CA ALA A 210 -3.05 10.99 -10.78
C ALA A 210 -3.50 12.18 -9.93
N ALA A 211 -2.67 12.65 -9.00
CA ALA A 211 -2.99 13.77 -8.12
C ALA A 211 -3.34 15.05 -8.89
N LEU A 212 -2.56 15.39 -9.92
CA LEU A 212 -2.82 16.54 -10.79
C LEU A 212 -4.15 16.39 -11.53
N SER A 213 -4.41 15.21 -12.09
CA SER A 213 -5.68 14.91 -12.78
C SER A 213 -6.87 15.07 -11.84
N LYS A 214 -6.78 14.55 -10.61
CA LYS A 214 -7.86 14.68 -9.62
C LYS A 214 -8.05 16.12 -9.16
N GLY A 215 -6.97 16.87 -9.00
CA GLY A 215 -7.02 18.30 -8.68
C GLY A 215 -7.72 19.11 -9.77
N LEU A 216 -7.38 18.86 -11.04
CA LEU A 216 -8.05 19.49 -12.18
C LEU A 216 -9.52 19.09 -12.28
N ALA A 217 -9.87 17.83 -12.04
CA ALA A 217 -11.27 17.40 -12.02
C ALA A 217 -12.07 18.08 -10.90
N SER A 218 -11.47 18.27 -9.73
CA SER A 218 -12.16 18.73 -8.52
C SER A 218 -12.29 20.25 -8.43
N TRP A 219 -11.28 20.99 -8.92
CA TRP A 219 -11.14 22.42 -8.62
C TRP A 219 -10.98 23.32 -9.84
N LEU A 220 -10.93 22.79 -11.07
CA LEU A 220 -10.76 23.63 -12.26
C LEU A 220 -11.98 24.55 -12.45
N PRO A 221 -11.85 25.88 -12.27
CA PRO A 221 -12.99 26.78 -12.35
C PRO A 221 -13.51 26.82 -13.79
N ARG A 222 -14.84 26.82 -13.95
CA ARG A 222 -15.52 26.96 -15.26
C ARG A 222 -15.20 25.85 -16.27
N ALA A 223 -14.70 24.70 -15.81
CA ALA A 223 -14.49 23.55 -16.68
C ALA A 223 -15.81 23.04 -17.25
N SER A 224 -15.84 22.71 -18.54
CA SER A 224 -17.00 22.05 -19.13
C SER A 224 -17.15 20.64 -18.55
N PRO A 225 -18.38 20.09 -18.48
CA PRO A 225 -18.60 18.72 -18.00
C PRO A 225 -17.75 17.68 -18.75
N HIS A 226 -17.51 17.91 -20.03
CA HIS A 226 -16.65 17.07 -20.86
C HIS A 226 -15.18 17.10 -20.42
N MET A 227 -14.68 18.27 -20.03
CA MET A 227 -13.30 18.42 -19.53
C MET A 227 -13.13 17.80 -18.15
N VAL A 228 -14.09 18.01 -17.24
CA VAL A 228 -14.10 17.34 -15.92
C VAL A 228 -14.06 15.83 -16.10
N ARG A 229 -14.92 15.28 -16.98
CA ARG A 229 -14.94 13.84 -17.29
C ARG A 229 -13.59 13.32 -17.79
N ARG A 230 -12.90 14.07 -18.67
CA ARG A 230 -11.56 13.68 -19.16
C ARG A 230 -10.55 13.57 -18.01
N TRP A 231 -10.57 14.52 -17.08
CA TRP A 231 -9.68 14.50 -15.91
C TRP A 231 -10.05 13.39 -14.91
N GLU A 232 -11.33 13.09 -14.72
CA GLU A 232 -11.76 11.93 -13.91
C GLU A 232 -11.35 10.59 -14.54
N VAL A 233 -11.41 10.47 -15.88
CA VAL A 233 -10.90 9.30 -16.60
C VAL A 233 -9.37 9.21 -16.49
N ALA A 234 -8.66 10.34 -16.61
CA ALA A 234 -7.21 10.39 -16.43
C ALA A 234 -6.79 9.96 -15.02
N TRP A 235 -7.48 10.48 -13.99
CA TRP A 235 -7.32 10.04 -12.59
C TRP A 235 -7.47 8.52 -12.45
N ALA A 236 -8.62 7.99 -12.89
CA ALA A 236 -8.91 6.56 -12.76
C ALA A 236 -7.92 5.69 -13.55
N GLY A 237 -7.55 6.12 -14.76
CA GLY A 237 -6.55 5.46 -15.59
C GLY A 237 -5.16 5.44 -14.95
N SER A 238 -4.72 6.56 -14.35
CA SER A 238 -3.46 6.63 -13.62
C SER A 238 -3.45 5.73 -12.39
N VAL A 239 -4.55 5.68 -11.62
CA VAL A 239 -4.68 4.75 -10.48
C VAL A 239 -4.61 3.29 -10.94
N ILE A 240 -5.31 2.92 -12.01
CA ILE A 240 -5.25 1.56 -12.56
C ILE A 240 -3.83 1.24 -13.00
N LEU A 241 -3.16 2.16 -13.71
CA LEU A 241 -1.78 1.97 -14.14
C LEU A 241 -0.83 1.81 -12.95
N PHE A 242 -0.99 2.63 -11.90
CA PHE A 242 -0.21 2.51 -10.67
C PHE A 242 -0.39 1.12 -10.04
N GLY A 243 -1.64 0.66 -9.90
CA GLY A 243 -1.93 -0.67 -9.37
C GLY A 243 -1.39 -1.80 -10.24
N LEU A 244 -1.41 -1.66 -11.57
CA LEU A 244 -0.82 -2.65 -12.49
C LEU A 244 0.71 -2.68 -12.38
N LEU A 245 1.37 -1.53 -12.23
CA LEU A 245 2.81 -1.44 -12.00
C LEU A 245 3.20 -2.11 -10.69
N LEU A 246 2.40 -1.93 -9.63
CA LEU A 246 2.57 -2.63 -8.36
C LEU A 246 2.37 -4.15 -8.50
N LEU A 247 1.39 -4.61 -9.28
CA LEU A 247 1.15 -6.05 -9.49
C LEU A 247 2.26 -6.76 -10.28
N ILE A 248 3.06 -6.02 -11.05
CA ILE A 248 4.23 -6.56 -11.77
C ILE A 248 5.55 -6.16 -11.09
N TYR A 249 5.48 -5.51 -9.93
CA TYR A 249 6.65 -5.14 -9.16
C TYR A 249 7.42 -6.40 -8.76
N SER A 250 8.74 -6.26 -8.78
CA SER A 250 9.67 -7.33 -8.38
C SER A 250 11.04 -6.77 -8.06
N GLU A 251 11.77 -7.46 -7.18
CA GLU A 251 13.05 -7.03 -6.60
C GLU A 251 14.27 -7.80 -7.10
#